data_AF-A0A0G1V2W5-F1
#
_entry.id   AF-A0A0G1V2W5-F1
#
_cell.length_a   1.000
_cell.length_b   1.000
_cell.length_c   1.000
_cell.angle_alpha   90.00
_cell.angle_beta   90.00
_cell.angle_gamma   90.00
#
_symmetry.space_group_name_H-M   'P 1'
#
loop_
_entity.id
_entity.type
_entity.pdbx_description
1 polymer ?
#
loop_
_entity_poly.entity_id
_entity_poly.type
_entity_poly.pdbx_seq_one_letter_code
_entity_poly.pdbx_strand_id
1 'polypeptide(L)'
;MFSDQKITPTFIDEAAKIIYLLLEEKKVGIYHIASRDLTTPFEFASYLLEKARGAKGVVKEGSMKESLKVPGRPPRSRLGGLANEKTRKELGITLMTWKEAVDEPPRSRLGGLANEKTRKELGITLMTWKEAVDEFVSQFKGGPA
;
A
#
# COMPACT_ATOMS: atom_id res chain seq x y z
N MET A 1 -0.81 -16.40 -3.20
CA MET A 1 -0.40 -15.03 -3.62
C MET A 1 0.78 -15.14 -4.57
N PHE A 2 0.87 -14.26 -5.58
CA PHE A 2 1.90 -14.38 -6.61
C PHE A 2 3.29 -13.97 -6.10
N SER A 3 4.30 -14.81 -6.31
CA SER A 3 5.71 -14.52 -5.98
C SER A 3 6.53 -14.05 -7.18
N ASP A 4 6.03 -14.27 -8.40
CA ASP A 4 6.68 -13.90 -9.66
C ASP A 4 6.15 -12.58 -10.25
N GLN A 5 5.21 -11.91 -9.57
CA GLN A 5 4.70 -10.58 -9.92
C GLN A 5 5.34 -9.51 -9.06
N LYS A 6 5.87 -8.45 -9.67
CA LYS A 6 6.40 -7.26 -8.98
C LYS A 6 5.35 -6.17 -8.86
N ILE A 7 5.26 -5.58 -7.66
CA ILE A 7 4.37 -4.47 -7.30
C ILE A 7 5.14 -3.44 -6.48
N THR A 8 4.63 -2.21 -6.45
CA THR A 8 5.03 -1.17 -5.49
C THR A 8 3.78 -0.77 -4.70
N PRO A 9 3.68 -1.13 -3.41
CA PRO A 9 2.59 -0.66 -2.56
C PRO A 9 2.59 0.87 -2.47
N THR A 10 1.40 1.46 -2.36
CA THR A 10 1.23 2.91 -2.15
C THR A 10 0.42 3.11 -0.87
N PHE A 11 0.95 3.92 0.04
CA PHE A 11 0.30 4.26 1.28
C PHE A 11 -0.43 5.59 1.12
N ILE A 12 -1.72 5.59 1.41
CA ILE A 12 -2.62 6.71 1.11
C ILE A 12 -2.19 7.98 1.85
N ASP A 13 -1.77 7.88 3.11
CA ASP A 13 -1.36 9.04 3.91
C ASP A 13 -0.13 9.74 3.32
N GLU A 14 0.89 8.96 2.95
CA GLU A 14 2.09 9.47 2.30
C GLU A 14 1.74 10.06 0.92
N ALA A 15 0.87 9.38 0.16
CA ALA A 15 0.44 9.85 -1.14
C ALA A 15 -0.33 11.19 -1.07
N ALA A 16 -1.25 11.31 -0.12
CA ALA A 16 -2.00 12.54 0.12
C ALA A 16 -1.08 13.70 0.51
N LYS A 17 -0.08 13.45 1.39
CA LYS A 17 0.94 14.44 1.75
C LYS A 17 1.72 14.92 0.54
N ILE A 18 2.11 14.02 -0.37
CA ILE A 18 2.89 14.37 -1.56
C ILE A 18 2.05 15.15 -2.56
N ILE A 19 0.79 14.76 -2.75
CA ILE A 19 -0.14 15.52 -3.59
C ILE A 19 -0.30 16.94 -3.05
N TYR A 20 -0.46 17.08 -1.73
CA TYR A 20 -0.50 18.39 -1.08
C TYR A 20 0.79 19.20 -1.33
N LEU A 21 1.97 18.62 -1.14
CA LEU A 21 3.24 19.30 -1.42
C LEU A 21 3.41 19.73 -2.88
N LEU A 22 3.00 18.89 -3.84
CA LEU A 22 3.03 19.23 -5.26
C LEU A 22 2.13 20.45 -5.56
N LEU A 23 0.98 20.55 -4.89
CA LEU A 23 0.07 21.69 -5.02
C LEU A 23 0.66 22.96 -4.39
N GLU A 24 1.18 22.87 -3.15
CA GLU A 24 1.79 24.00 -2.44
C GLU A 24 3.00 24.58 -3.20
N GLU A 25 3.86 23.71 -3.74
CA GLU A 25 5.01 24.13 -4.54
C GLU A 25 4.66 24.41 -6.02
N LYS A 26 3.38 24.30 -6.40
CA LYS A 26 2.86 24.54 -7.76
C LYS A 26 3.61 23.74 -8.84
N LYS A 27 3.99 22.50 -8.52
CA LYS A 27 4.69 21.59 -9.43
C LYS A 27 3.71 21.04 -10.46
N VAL A 28 4.07 21.14 -11.75
CA VAL A 28 3.24 20.66 -12.85
C VAL A 28 3.96 19.54 -13.60
N GLY A 29 3.24 18.46 -13.88
CA GLY A 29 3.73 17.35 -14.70
C GLY A 29 3.27 15.99 -14.17
N ILE A 30 3.90 14.94 -14.71
CA ILE A 30 3.62 13.56 -14.32
C ILE A 30 4.56 13.17 -13.17
N TYR A 31 3.96 12.69 -12.07
CA TYR A 31 4.66 12.21 -10.88
C TYR A 31 4.16 10.83 -10.51
N HIS A 32 5.08 9.96 -10.12
CA HIS A 32 4.75 8.68 -9.53
C HIS A 32 4.85 8.75 -8.01
N ILE A 33 3.85 8.19 -7.34
CA ILE A 33 3.73 8.22 -5.89
C ILE A 33 3.42 6.79 -5.40
N ALA A 34 4.45 6.14 -4.87
CA ALA A 34 4.42 4.78 -4.33
C ALA A 34 5.65 4.58 -3.46
N SER A 35 5.73 3.49 -2.70
CA SER A 35 6.93 3.16 -1.91
C SER A 35 8.20 3.15 -2.77
N ARG A 36 9.36 3.46 -2.15
CA ARG A 36 10.64 3.52 -2.89
C ARG A 36 11.19 2.17 -3.33
N ASP A 37 10.72 1.07 -2.75
CA ASP A 37 11.17 -0.29 -3.05
C ASP A 37 10.04 -1.19 -3.59
N LEU A 38 10.45 -2.28 -4.24
CA LEU A 38 9.56 -3.26 -4.86
C LEU A 38 9.31 -4.44 -3.93
N THR A 39 8.17 -5.09 -4.13
CA THR A 39 7.87 -6.38 -3.50
C THR A 39 7.03 -7.24 -4.43
N THR A 40 6.58 -8.39 -3.93
CA THR A 40 5.64 -9.29 -4.56
C THR A 40 4.35 -9.35 -3.73
N PRO A 41 3.19 -9.64 -4.34
CA PRO A 41 1.97 -9.90 -3.57
C PRO A 41 2.15 -10.96 -2.47
N PHE A 42 2.99 -11.96 -2.72
CA PHE A 42 3.32 -13.00 -1.75
C PHE A 42 4.09 -12.46 -0.54
N GLU A 43 5.18 -11.73 -0.76
CA GLU A 43 6.00 -11.15 0.32
C GLU A 43 5.20 -10.13 1.14
N PHE A 44 4.46 -9.24 0.46
CA PHE A 44 3.67 -8.21 1.11
C PHE A 44 2.59 -8.82 2.02
N ALA A 45 1.82 -9.79 1.51
CA ALA A 45 0.76 -10.45 2.30
C ALA A 45 1.34 -11.26 3.46
N SER A 46 2.47 -11.94 3.25
CA SER A 46 3.15 -12.73 4.30
C SER A 46 3.62 -11.82 5.43
N TYR A 47 4.25 -10.69 5.08
CA TYR A 47 4.71 -9.72 6.08
C TYR A 47 3.55 -9.10 6.85
N LEU A 48 2.46 -8.73 6.16
CA LEU A 48 1.30 -8.13 6.79
C LEU A 48 0.63 -9.09 7.79
N LEU A 49 0.45 -10.37 7.42
CA LEU A 49 -0.16 -11.37 8.31
C LEU A 49 0.74 -11.73 9.49
N GLU A 50 2.06 -11.78 9.28
CA GLU A 50 3.02 -11.95 10.36
C GLU A 50 2.92 -10.78 11.35
N LYS A 51 2.87 -9.53 10.86
CA LYS A 51 2.79 -8.33 11.72
C LYS A 51 1.45 -8.20 12.44
N ALA A 52 0.34 -8.44 11.74
CA ALA A 52 -0.99 -8.24 12.30
C ALA A 52 -1.42 -9.37 13.26
N ARG A 53 -0.95 -10.61 13.02
CA ARG A 53 -1.47 -11.80 13.70
C ARG A 53 -0.42 -12.81 14.15
N GLY A 54 0.87 -12.54 13.94
CA GLY A 54 1.95 -13.51 14.22
C GLY A 54 1.92 -14.74 13.31
N ALA A 55 1.12 -14.72 12.24
CA ALA A 55 0.86 -15.90 11.41
C ALA A 55 1.92 -16.06 10.32
N LYS A 56 2.86 -16.99 10.53
CA LYS A 56 3.95 -17.31 9.59
C LYS A 56 3.59 -18.53 8.73
N GLY A 57 4.01 -18.52 7.46
CA GLY A 57 3.87 -19.67 6.55
C GLY A 57 2.43 -19.99 6.10
N VAL A 58 1.45 -19.15 6.42
CA VAL A 58 0.04 -19.36 6.05
C VAL A 58 -0.29 -18.93 4.62
N VAL A 59 0.52 -18.04 4.04
CA VAL A 59 0.35 -17.58 2.66
C VAL A 59 0.94 -18.63 1.74
N LYS A 60 0.11 -19.16 0.83
CA LYS A 60 0.57 -20.08 -0.21
C LYS A 60 1.17 -19.30 -1.38
N GLU A 61 2.32 -19.77 -1.84
CA GLU A 61 2.97 -19.25 -3.03
C GLU A 61 2.16 -19.64 -4.29
N GLY A 62 2.09 -18.73 -5.25
CA GLY A 62 1.46 -18.96 -6.54
C GLY A 62 2.22 -18.24 -7.64
N SER A 63 1.92 -18.56 -8.90
CA SER A 63 2.55 -17.95 -10.06
C SER A 63 1.54 -17.20 -10.91
N MET A 64 1.83 -15.93 -11.18
CA MET A 64 1.16 -15.08 -12.14
C MET A 64 1.31 -15.64 -13.56
N LYS A 65 2.49 -16.18 -13.90
CA LYS A 65 2.73 -16.83 -15.20
C LYS A 65 1.78 -18.01 -15.43
N GLU A 66 1.63 -18.89 -14.45
CA GLU A 66 0.70 -20.02 -14.55
C GLU A 66 -0.76 -19.54 -14.52
N SER A 67 -1.06 -18.58 -13.67
CA SER A 67 -2.36 -17.91 -13.57
C SER A 67 -2.86 -17.35 -14.92
N LEU A 68 -1.96 -16.77 -15.74
CA LEU A 68 -2.29 -16.20 -17.05
C LEU A 68 -2.51 -17.24 -18.16
N LYS A 69 -2.14 -18.51 -17.96
CA LYS A 69 -2.41 -19.58 -18.95
C LYS A 69 -3.88 -20.00 -18.97
N VAL A 70 -4.64 -19.67 -17.92
CA VAL A 70 -6.05 -20.02 -17.81
C VAL A 70 -6.86 -19.24 -18.86
N PRO A 71 -7.63 -19.91 -19.74
CA PRO A 71 -8.45 -19.23 -20.75
C PRO A 71 -9.42 -18.22 -20.13
N GLY A 72 -9.60 -17.08 -20.79
CA GLY A 72 -10.53 -16.02 -20.36
C GLY A 72 -9.99 -15.07 -19.28
N ARG A 73 -8.75 -15.27 -18.78
CA ARG A 73 -8.15 -14.35 -17.81
C ARG A 73 -7.60 -13.09 -18.51
N PRO A 74 -7.87 -11.87 -17.99
CA PRO A 74 -7.33 -10.66 -18.60
C PRO A 74 -5.81 -10.60 -18.47
N PRO A 75 -5.11 -10.07 -19.50
CA PRO A 75 -3.67 -9.87 -19.44
C PRO A 75 -3.32 -8.88 -18.33
N ARG A 76 -2.26 -9.18 -17.58
CA ARG A 76 -1.78 -8.37 -16.46
C ARG A 76 -0.27 -8.27 -16.53
N SER A 77 0.29 -7.11 -16.22
CA SER A 77 1.75 -6.98 -16.14
C SER A 77 2.29 -7.81 -14.98
N ARG A 78 3.34 -8.58 -15.28
CA ARG A 78 4.13 -9.32 -14.29
C ARG A 78 5.20 -8.44 -13.65
N LEU A 79 5.76 -7.50 -14.42
CA LEU A 79 6.76 -6.55 -13.97
C LEU A 79 6.09 -5.18 -13.82
N GLY A 80 5.44 -4.99 -12.67
CA GLY A 80 4.96 -3.68 -12.28
C GLY A 80 6.05 -2.88 -11.58
N GLY A 81 5.64 -1.72 -11.09
CA GLY A 81 6.47 -0.83 -10.29
C GLY A 81 6.49 0.59 -10.83
N LEU A 82 6.56 1.55 -9.91
CA LEU A 82 6.53 2.96 -10.26
C LEU A 82 7.85 3.63 -9.83
N ALA A 83 8.66 4.02 -10.82
CA ALA A 83 9.88 4.80 -10.60
C ALA A 83 9.51 6.18 -10.06
N ASN A 84 9.96 6.51 -8.85
CA ASN A 84 9.60 7.74 -8.14
C ASN A 84 10.81 8.67 -7.90
N GLU A 85 11.94 8.43 -8.57
CA GLU A 85 13.16 9.26 -8.55
C GLU A 85 12.86 10.73 -8.80
N LYS A 86 12.01 11.02 -9.79
CA LYS A 86 11.60 12.38 -10.14
C LYS A 86 10.93 13.07 -8.94
N THR A 87 9.91 12.44 -8.37
CA THR A 87 9.15 12.95 -7.22
C THR A 87 10.08 13.22 -6.03
N ARG A 88 10.97 12.28 -5.70
CA ARG A 88 11.95 12.43 -4.60
C ARG A 88 12.89 13.62 -4.84
N LYS A 89 13.45 13.74 -6.05
CA LYS A 89 14.40 14.80 -6.39
C LYS A 89 13.76 16.19 -6.40
N GLU A 90 12.58 16.32 -6.99
CA GLU A 90 11.95 17.63 -7.19
C GLU A 90 11.30 18.21 -5.92
N LEU A 91 10.91 17.36 -4.97
CA LEU A 91 10.37 17.77 -3.66
C LEU A 91 11.41 17.69 -2.54
N GLY A 92 12.61 17.17 -2.80
CA GLY A 92 13.64 16.98 -1.77
C GLY A 92 13.22 16.01 -0.65
N ILE A 93 12.36 15.04 -0.95
CA ILE A 93 11.82 14.08 0.02
C ILE A 93 12.35 12.66 -0.20
N THR A 94 12.28 11.85 0.85
CA THR A 94 12.46 10.40 0.76
C THR A 94 11.14 9.72 1.04
N LEU A 95 10.70 8.88 0.10
CA LEU A 95 9.49 8.06 0.24
C LEU A 95 9.80 6.83 1.10
N MET A 96 8.83 6.39 1.89
CA MET A 96 8.96 5.19 2.70
C MET A 96 9.15 3.94 1.83
N THR A 97 9.88 2.98 2.35
CA THR A 97 9.76 1.59 1.89
C THR A 97 8.39 1.04 2.28
N TRP A 98 7.95 -0.01 1.61
CA TRP A 98 6.68 -0.63 1.97
C TRP A 98 6.70 -1.24 3.37
N LYS A 99 7.86 -1.72 3.86
CA LYS A 99 8.00 -2.24 5.22
C LYS A 99 7.93 -1.14 6.26
N GLU A 100 8.66 -0.04 6.05
CA GLU A 100 8.60 1.14 6.93
C GLU A 100 7.15 1.60 7.09
N ALA A 101 6.40 1.69 5.99
CA ALA A 101 5.03 2.14 6.05
C ALA A 101 4.02 1.12 6.65
N VAL A 102 4.32 -0.19 6.61
CA VAL A 102 3.58 -1.19 7.39
C VAL A 102 3.89 -1.07 8.88
N ASP A 103 5.16 -0.89 9.23
CA ASP A 103 5.63 -0.83 10.61
C ASP A 103 5.28 0.49 11.32
N GLU A 104 5.16 1.57 10.55
CA GLU A 104 4.71 2.88 11.00
C GLU A 104 3.27 2.77 11.56
N PRO A 105 3.02 3.09 12.84
CA PRO A 105 1.67 2.98 13.40
C PRO A 105 0.70 3.98 12.75
N PRO A 106 -0.56 3.63 12.45
CA PRO A 106 -1.55 4.54 11.85
C PRO A 106 -1.71 5.88 12.60
N ARG A 107 -1.47 5.88 13.91
CA ARG A 107 -1.53 7.06 14.79
C ARG A 107 -0.45 8.12 14.53
N SER A 108 0.76 7.74 14.10
CA SER A 108 1.83 8.71 13.80
C SER A 108 1.61 9.39 12.44
N ARG A 109 0.86 8.76 11.53
CA ARG A 109 0.72 9.17 10.11
C ARG A 109 -0.17 10.40 9.90
N LEU A 110 -1.23 10.54 10.69
CA LEU A 110 -2.12 11.72 10.68
C LEU A 110 -1.67 12.85 11.62
N GLY A 111 -0.55 12.66 12.32
CA GLY A 111 -0.01 13.60 13.31
C GLY A 111 0.39 14.98 12.75
N GLY A 112 0.38 15.16 11.42
CA GLY A 112 0.68 16.43 10.77
C GLY A 112 -0.47 17.10 10.02
N LEU A 113 -1.59 16.43 9.73
CA LEU A 113 -2.60 16.96 8.79
C LEU A 113 -3.99 17.18 9.37
N ALA A 114 -4.33 16.58 10.53
CA ALA A 114 -5.62 16.82 11.17
C ALA A 114 -5.49 16.73 12.69
N ASN A 115 -5.79 17.83 13.39
CA ASN A 115 -5.94 17.85 14.84
C ASN A 115 -7.18 17.04 15.27
N GLU A 116 -7.30 16.72 16.56
CA GLU A 116 -8.38 15.88 17.10
C GLU A 116 -9.78 16.43 16.76
N LYS A 117 -9.93 17.75 16.71
CA LYS A 117 -11.17 18.43 16.37
C LYS A 117 -11.58 18.16 14.92
N THR A 118 -10.67 18.34 13.97
CA THR A 118 -10.89 18.04 12.55
C THR A 118 -11.22 16.57 12.32
N ARG A 119 -10.61 15.64 13.08
CA ARG A 119 -10.93 14.21 12.98
C ARG A 119 -12.34 13.89 13.44
N LYS A 120 -12.80 14.51 14.54
CA LYS A 120 -14.17 14.38 15.05
C LYS A 120 -15.19 14.97 14.09
N GLU A 121 -14.91 16.14 13.52
CA GLU A 121 -15.77 16.81 12.53
C GLU A 121 -15.92 16.00 11.23
N LEU A 122 -14.83 15.34 10.79
CA LEU A 122 -14.83 14.50 9.58
C LEU A 122 -15.20 13.04 9.83
N GLY A 123 -15.54 12.65 11.08
CA GLY A 123 -15.91 11.28 11.43
C GLY A 123 -14.79 10.24 11.26
N ILE A 124 -13.52 10.66 11.28
CA ILE A 124 -12.38 9.77 11.05
C ILE A 124 -12.07 8.97 12.31
N THR A 125 -12.24 7.64 12.25
CA THR A 125 -11.88 6.71 13.33
C THR A 125 -10.53 6.06 13.04
N LEU A 126 -9.62 6.07 14.02
CA LEU A 126 -8.32 5.41 13.91
C LEU A 126 -8.44 3.92 14.23
N MET A 127 -8.03 3.08 13.30
CA MET A 127 -8.00 1.62 13.47
C MET A 127 -6.57 1.11 13.68
N THR A 128 -6.45 0.04 14.44
CA THR A 128 -5.26 -0.81 14.50
C THR A 128 -5.14 -1.64 13.21
N TRP A 129 -3.94 -2.15 12.93
CA TRP A 129 -3.73 -3.08 11.82
C TRP A 129 -4.60 -4.34 11.92
N LYS A 130 -4.85 -4.82 13.15
CA LYS A 130 -5.74 -5.96 13.37
C LYS A 130 -7.17 -5.63 12.92
N GLU A 131 -7.71 -4.50 13.37
CA GLU A 131 -9.06 -4.05 12.99
C GLU A 131 -9.17 -3.80 11.48
N ALA A 132 -8.19 -3.12 10.87
CA ALA A 132 -8.18 -2.87 9.43
C ALA A 132 -8.14 -4.19 8.62
N VAL A 133 -7.35 -5.17 9.05
CA VAL A 133 -7.31 -6.49 8.42
C VAL A 133 -8.62 -7.25 8.64
N ASP A 134 -9.20 -7.19 9.84
CA ASP A 134 -10.47 -7.85 10.17
C ASP A 134 -11.63 -7.28 9.34
N GLU A 135 -11.71 -5.95 9.21
CA GLU A 135 -12.69 -5.26 8.37
C GLU A 135 -12.51 -5.63 6.90
N PHE A 136 -11.30 -5.54 6.35
CA PHE A 136 -11.01 -5.92 4.96
C PHE A 136 -11.43 -7.36 4.70
N VAL A 137 -11.06 -8.31 5.57
CA VAL A 137 -11.43 -9.72 5.43
C VAL A 137 -12.95 -9.92 5.50
N SER A 138 -13.66 -9.14 6.32
CA SER A 138 -15.12 -9.23 6.44
C SER A 138 -15.84 -8.97 5.12
N GLN A 139 -15.28 -8.09 4.26
CA GLN A 139 -15.84 -7.76 2.94
C GLN A 139 -15.81 -8.94 1.96
N PHE A 140 -14.93 -9.94 2.19
CA PHE A 140 -14.79 -11.12 1.32
C PHE A 140 -15.49 -12.37 1.86
N LYS A 141 -16.04 -12.34 3.09
CA LYS A 141 -16.71 -13.50 3.71
C LYS A 141 -18.11 -13.83 3.15
N GLY A 142 -18.48 -13.26 1.99
CA GLY A 142 -19.76 -13.51 1.33
C GLY A 142 -19.70 -13.84 -0.17
N GLY A 143 -18.50 -14.06 -0.74
CA GLY A 143 -18.37 -14.47 -2.16
C GLY A 143 -18.47 -15.99 -2.33
N PRO A 144 -19.10 -16.51 -3.41
CA PRO A 144 -19.18 -17.95 -3.65
C PRO A 144 -17.78 -18.56 -3.81
N ALA A 145 -17.58 -19.71 -3.15
CA ALA A 145 -16.39 -20.54 -3.20
C ALA A 145 -16.24 -21.25 -4.55
#